data_AF-A0A432GZT9-F1
#
_entry.id   AF-A0A432GZT9-F1
#
_cell.length_a   1.000
_cell.length_b   1.000
_cell.length_c   1.000
_cell.angle_alpha   90.00
_cell.angle_beta   90.00
_cell.angle_gamma   90.00
#
_symmetry.space_group_name_H-M   'P 1'
#
loop_
_entity.id
_entity.type
_entity.pdbx_description
1 polymer ?
#
loop_
_entity_poly.entity_id
_entity_poly.type
_entity_poly.pdbx_seq_one_letter_code
_entity_poly.pdbx_strand_id
1 'polypeptide(L)'
;MRKYASCVAFLVLLFCLVCSTAADGQLAPVPFPAENPPTEEKRILGKILFWDEQLSSDDTVACGTCHQAGAGGSDPRLGTHPGPDGLFGTIDDIIGSPGIVR
;
A
#
# COMPACT_ATOMS: atom_id res chain seq x y z
N MET A 1 -41.50 4.25 -27.79
CA MET A 1 -40.24 4.93 -27.41
C MET A 1 -40.11 5.08 -25.88
N ARG A 2 -41.00 5.81 -25.20
CA ARG A 2 -40.91 6.10 -23.74
C ARG A 2 -41.05 4.87 -22.81
N LYS A 3 -41.80 3.85 -23.22
CA LYS A 3 -41.96 2.57 -22.47
C LYS A 3 -40.67 1.73 -22.43
N TYR A 4 -39.82 1.82 -23.47
CA TYR A 4 -38.54 1.10 -23.55
C TYR A 4 -37.45 1.81 -22.74
N ALA A 5 -37.43 3.14 -22.73
CA ALA A 5 -36.49 3.93 -21.93
C ALA A 5 -36.66 3.68 -20.41
N SER A 6 -37.89 3.48 -19.94
CA SER A 6 -38.18 3.17 -18.54
C SER A 6 -37.74 1.75 -18.14
N CYS A 7 -37.82 0.77 -19.06
CA CYS A 7 -37.34 -0.59 -18.83
C CYS A 7 -35.81 -0.65 -18.80
N VAL A 8 -35.15 0.07 -19.71
CA VAL A 8 -33.68 0.17 -19.75
C VAL A 8 -33.14 0.88 -18.51
N ALA A 9 -33.78 1.98 -18.07
CA ALA A 9 -33.41 2.65 -16.83
C ALA A 9 -33.57 1.74 -15.60
N PHE A 10 -34.64 0.94 -15.53
CA PHE A 10 -34.85 -0.02 -14.45
C PHE A 10 -33.82 -1.14 -14.45
N LEU A 11 -33.46 -1.67 -15.62
CA LEU A 11 -32.43 -2.71 -15.76
C LEU A 11 -31.03 -2.19 -15.42
N VAL A 12 -30.70 -0.94 -15.80
CA VAL A 12 -29.43 -0.29 -15.45
C VAL A 12 -29.34 0.00 -13.95
N LEU A 13 -30.44 0.46 -13.32
CA LEU A 13 -30.52 0.65 -11.87
C LEU A 13 -30.39 -0.67 -11.10
N LEU A 14 -31.06 -1.74 -11.56
CA LEU A 14 -30.93 -3.08 -10.96
C LEU A 14 -29.50 -3.61 -11.09
N PHE A 15 -28.87 -3.44 -12.24
CA PHE A 15 -27.49 -3.86 -12.47
C PHE A 15 -26.49 -3.09 -11.58
N CYS A 16 -26.66 -1.77 -11.41
CA CYS A 16 -25.85 -0.98 -10.47
C CYS A 16 -26.03 -1.41 -9.01
N LEU A 17 -27.26 -1.78 -8.61
CA LEU A 17 -27.54 -2.25 -7.26
C LEU A 17 -26.86 -3.61 -6.98
N VAL A 18 -26.88 -4.52 -7.96
CA VAL A 18 -26.22 -5.84 -7.88
C VAL A 18 -24.68 -5.72 -7.89
N CYS A 19 -24.13 -4.74 -8.61
CA CYS A 19 -22.68 -4.52 -8.66
C CYS A 19 -22.12 -3.93 -7.35
N SER A 20 -22.93 -3.17 -6.61
CA SER A 20 -22.52 -2.53 -5.35
C SER A 20 -22.33 -3.52 -4.19
N THR A 21 -22.92 -4.72 -4.25
CA THR A 21 -22.82 -5.74 -3.19
C THR A 21 -21.69 -6.76 -3.43
N ALA A 22 -20.95 -6.66 -4.54
CA ALA A 22 -20.02 -7.71 -4.97
C ALA A 22 -18.55 -7.46 -4.62
N ALA A 23 -18.21 -6.36 -3.95
CA ALA A 23 -16.81 -6.00 -3.68
C ALA A 23 -16.58 -5.57 -2.22
N ASP A 24 -16.90 -6.44 -1.26
CA ASP A 24 -16.21 -6.39 0.03
C ASP A 24 -14.79 -6.93 -0.19
N GLY A 25 -13.86 -6.04 -0.52
CA GLY A 25 -12.41 -6.30 -0.56
C GLY A 25 -11.81 -6.52 0.83
N GLN A 26 -12.62 -6.98 1.78
CA GLN A 26 -12.23 -7.20 3.16
C GLN A 26 -11.26 -8.39 3.19
N LEU A 27 -9.99 -8.08 3.40
CA LEU A 27 -8.95 -9.08 3.61
C LEU A 27 -9.28 -9.92 4.85
N ALA A 28 -8.79 -11.16 4.87
CA ALA A 28 -8.86 -11.97 6.07
C ALA A 28 -8.19 -11.24 7.25
N PRO A 29 -8.67 -11.45 8.49
CA PRO A 29 -8.05 -10.87 9.67
C PRO A 29 -6.55 -11.21 9.73
N VAL A 30 -5.74 -10.24 10.13
CA VAL A 30 -4.30 -10.44 10.29
C VAL A 30 -4.06 -11.44 11.44
N PRO A 31 -3.31 -12.53 11.23
CA PRO A 31 -2.99 -13.47 12.30
C PRO A 31 -2.02 -12.82 13.30
N PHE A 32 -2.26 -13.01 14.60
CA PHE A 32 -1.38 -12.53 15.66
C PHE A 32 -0.68 -13.71 16.35
N PRO A 33 0.65 -13.68 16.50
CA PRO A 33 1.37 -14.66 17.32
C PRO A 33 0.89 -14.65 18.77
N ALA A 34 0.89 -15.80 19.43
CA ALA A 34 0.44 -15.93 20.83
C ALA A 34 1.30 -15.09 21.79
N GLU A 35 2.59 -14.91 21.46
CA GLU A 35 3.56 -14.13 22.22
C GLU A 35 3.38 -12.61 22.03
N ASN A 36 2.63 -12.18 21.01
CA ASN A 36 2.35 -10.76 20.74
C ASN A 36 0.88 -10.51 20.41
N PRO A 37 -0.02 -10.67 21.39
CA PRO A 37 -1.44 -10.39 21.20
C PRO A 37 -1.65 -8.87 20.95
N PRO A 38 -2.64 -8.51 20.12
CA PRO A 38 -2.94 -7.11 19.81
C PRO A 38 -3.62 -6.44 21.02
N THR A 39 -3.21 -5.20 21.29
CA THR A 39 -3.96 -4.27 22.16
C THR A 39 -4.03 -2.92 21.46
N GLU A 40 -4.97 -2.08 21.88
CA GLU A 40 -5.13 -0.75 21.29
C GLU A 40 -3.90 0.13 21.57
N GLU A 41 -3.34 0.02 22.77
CA GLU A 41 -2.13 0.75 23.17
C GLU A 41 -0.93 0.34 22.31
N LYS A 42 -0.76 -0.96 22.03
CA LYS A 42 0.28 -1.45 21.11
C LYS A 42 0.07 -0.94 19.69
N ARG A 43 -1.18 -0.88 19.22
CA ARG A 43 -1.51 -0.36 17.88
C ARG A 43 -1.13 1.11 17.75
N ILE A 44 -1.47 1.92 18.77
CA ILE A 44 -1.13 3.36 18.80
C ILE A 44 0.38 3.55 18.91
N LEU A 45 1.04 2.87 19.85
CA LEU A 45 2.49 2.94 20.02
C LEU A 45 3.21 2.54 18.73
N GLY A 46 2.83 1.43 18.12
CA GLY A 46 3.41 0.97 16.85
C GLY A 46 3.22 2.00 15.73
N LYS A 47 2.05 2.67 15.67
CA LYS A 47 1.83 3.75 14.70
C LYS A 47 2.75 4.95 14.96
N ILE A 48 3.00 5.32 16.21
CA ILE A 48 3.92 6.41 16.54
C ILE A 48 5.34 6.04 16.09
N LEU A 49 5.84 4.88 16.55
CA LEU A 49 7.19 4.42 16.25
C LEU A 49 7.44 4.24 14.75
N PHE A 50 6.44 3.81 13.97
CA PHE A 50 6.56 3.67 12.52
C PHE A 50 6.91 4.99 11.81
N TRP A 51 6.55 6.13 12.41
CA TRP A 51 6.79 7.48 11.87
C TRP A 51 7.82 8.27 12.70
N ASP A 52 8.54 7.63 13.62
CA ASP A 52 9.55 8.28 14.45
C ASP A 52 10.94 8.15 13.82
N GLU A 53 11.51 9.29 13.40
CA GLU A 53 12.83 9.33 12.77
C GLU A 53 13.96 9.06 13.77
N GLN A 54 13.72 9.27 15.07
CA GLN A 54 14.71 9.03 16.14
C GLN A 54 15.06 7.55 16.32
N LEU A 55 14.36 6.65 15.63
CA LEU A 55 14.73 5.23 15.58
C LEU A 55 15.85 4.95 14.57
N SER A 56 16.12 5.86 13.63
CA SER A 56 17.27 5.74 12.73
C SER A 56 18.57 6.15 13.41
N SER A 57 19.70 5.71 12.85
CA SER A 57 21.03 5.95 13.42
C SER A 57 21.45 7.43 13.44
N ASP A 58 20.81 8.27 12.62
CA ASP A 58 21.14 9.68 12.42
C ASP A 58 19.92 10.60 12.49
N ASP A 59 18.80 10.11 13.03
CA ASP A 59 17.56 10.87 13.22
C ASP A 59 16.94 11.46 11.93
N THR A 60 17.17 10.83 10.77
CA THR A 60 16.70 11.35 9.46
C THR A 60 15.65 10.49 8.75
N VAL A 61 15.40 9.26 9.22
CA VAL A 61 14.56 8.27 8.51
C VAL A 61 13.67 7.53 9.48
N ALA A 62 12.39 7.37 9.13
CA ALA A 62 11.46 6.48 9.82
C ALA A 62 11.09 5.29 8.92
N CYS A 63 10.40 4.28 9.46
CA CYS A 63 9.87 3.19 8.64
C CYS A 63 8.96 3.72 7.51
N GLY A 64 8.13 4.72 7.84
CA GLY A 64 7.20 5.36 6.92
C GLY A 64 7.84 6.22 5.82
N THR A 65 9.13 6.55 5.92
CA THR A 65 9.86 7.25 4.84
C THR A 65 9.83 6.42 3.55
N CYS A 66 10.03 5.10 3.68
CA CYS A 66 10.00 4.17 2.54
C CYS A 66 8.70 3.34 2.50
N HIS A 67 8.05 3.00 3.61
CA HIS A 67 6.87 2.12 3.60
C HIS A 67 5.55 2.90 3.59
N GLN A 68 5.21 3.49 2.45
CA GLN A 68 4.03 4.36 2.36
C GLN A 68 2.76 3.58 2.01
N ALA A 69 1.72 3.69 2.85
CA ALA A 69 0.45 3.01 2.64
C ALA A 69 -0.20 3.35 1.28
N GLY A 70 -0.06 4.61 0.81
CA GLY A 70 -0.55 5.03 -0.50
C GLY A 70 0.16 4.38 -1.70
N ALA A 71 1.34 3.82 -1.48
CA ALA A 71 2.11 3.04 -2.44
C ALA A 71 2.11 1.54 -2.09
N GLY A 72 1.06 1.06 -1.41
CA GLY A 72 0.94 -0.34 -1.02
C GLY A 72 1.95 -0.80 0.03
N GLY A 73 2.54 0.13 0.79
CA GLY A 73 3.60 -0.13 1.76
C GLY A 73 4.99 -0.18 1.13
N SER A 74 5.14 0.20 -0.15
CA SER A 74 6.42 0.33 -0.83
C SER A 74 6.89 1.78 -0.91
N ASP A 75 8.13 1.98 -1.35
CA ASP A 75 8.71 3.30 -1.54
C ASP A 75 8.32 3.84 -2.92
N PRO A 76 7.58 4.97 -3.00
CA PRO A 76 7.19 5.53 -4.28
C PRO A 76 8.33 6.26 -5.01
N ARG A 77 9.48 6.49 -4.36
CA ARG A 77 10.63 7.14 -4.99
C ARG A 77 11.26 6.17 -5.99
N LEU A 78 11.55 6.67 -7.19
CA LEU A 78 12.22 5.90 -8.24
C LEU A 78 13.73 6.16 -8.23
N GLY A 79 14.49 5.08 -8.26
CA GLY A 79 15.93 5.04 -8.44
C GLY A 79 16.35 3.88 -9.34
N THR A 80 17.58 3.95 -9.84
CA THR A 80 18.19 2.90 -10.65
C THR A 80 19.31 2.25 -9.84
N HIS A 81 19.26 0.94 -9.68
CA HIS A 81 20.37 0.13 -9.16
C HIS A 81 21.05 -0.55 -10.35
N PRO A 82 22.39 -0.45 -10.50
CA PRO A 82 23.14 -0.93 -11.66
C PRO A 82 23.33 -2.46 -11.69
N GLY A 83 22.35 -3.21 -11.17
CA GLY A 83 22.42 -4.66 -11.08
C GLY A 83 23.66 -5.21 -10.33
N PRO A 84 23.95 -6.51 -10.49
CA PRO A 84 25.14 -7.15 -9.93
C PRO A 84 26.46 -6.75 -10.60
N ASP A 85 26.44 -6.23 -11.84
CA ASP A 85 27.66 -5.87 -12.57
C ASP A 85 28.17 -4.45 -12.26
N GLY A 86 27.32 -3.60 -11.67
CA GLY A 86 27.66 -2.25 -11.24
C GLY A 86 27.72 -1.23 -12.37
N LEU A 87 27.30 -1.58 -13.59
CA LEU A 87 27.24 -0.69 -14.75
C LEU A 87 25.83 -0.14 -14.92
N PHE A 88 25.71 1.16 -15.15
CA PHE A 88 24.43 1.78 -15.47
C PHE A 88 24.14 1.71 -16.98
N GLY A 89 22.87 1.58 -17.33
CA GLY A 89 22.38 1.54 -18.71
C GLY A 89 22.44 0.15 -19.34
N THR A 90 22.59 -0.89 -18.54
CA THR A 90 22.62 -2.29 -18.96
C THR A 90 21.25 -2.95 -18.72
N ILE A 91 21.08 -4.16 -19.26
CA ILE A 91 19.79 -4.90 -19.17
C ILE A 91 19.46 -5.38 -17.75
N ASP A 92 20.46 -5.46 -16.87
CA ASP A 92 20.32 -5.89 -15.47
C ASP A 92 20.06 -4.73 -14.50
N ASP A 93 19.92 -3.50 -15.01
CA ASP A 93 19.45 -2.35 -14.23
C ASP A 93 18.09 -2.64 -13.58
N ILE A 94 17.99 -2.42 -12.28
CA ILE A 94 16.75 -2.56 -11.51
C ILE A 94 16.19 -1.18 -11.19
N ILE A 95 14.96 -0.94 -11.61
CA ILE A 95 14.20 0.26 -11.23
C ILE A 95 13.43 -0.03 -9.95
N GLY A 96 13.76 0.67 -8.87
CA GLY A 96 13.18 0.45 -7.55
C GLY A 96 13.38 1.64 -6.61
N SER A 97 13.28 1.39 -5.30
CA SER A 97 13.60 2.40 -4.29
C SER A 97 15.07 2.83 -4.40
N PRO A 98 15.38 4.14 -4.37
CA PRO A 98 16.75 4.63 -4.27
C PRO A 98 17.38 4.36 -2.89
N GLY A 99 16.64 3.81 -1.93
CA GLY A 99 17.10 3.60 -0.55
C GLY A 99 17.39 4.91 0.18
N ILE A 100 18.36 4.86 1.10
CA ILE A 100 18.94 6.05 1.72
C ILE A 100 20.23 6.36 0.98
N VAL A 101 20.21 7.43 0.19
CA VAL A 101 21.41 7.92 -0.51
C VAL A 101 22.30 8.57 0.54
N ARG A 102 23.48 7.97 0.78
CA ARG A 102 24.52 8.51 1.66
C ARG A 102 25.76 8.88 0.86
#